data_AF-A0A2U3KYZ0-F1
#
_entry.id   AF-A0A2U3KYZ0-F1
#
_cell.length_a   1.000
_cell.length_b   1.000
_cell.length_c   1.000
_cell.angle_alpha   90.00
_cell.angle_beta   90.00
_cell.angle_gamma   90.00
#
_symmetry.space_group_name_H-M   'P 1'
#
loop_
_entity.id
_entity.type
_entity.pdbx_description
1 polymer ?
#
loop_
_entity_poly.entity_id
_entity_poly.type
_entity_poly.pdbx_seq_one_letter_code
_entity_poly.pdbx_strand_id
1 'polypeptide(L)'
;MHRNRSWSGVLALAFLTVAEAQPPAIGKCTVLPADNIWNTPVDQLPVAANSAAYINTISSTAPVHADFGAGLYDGGPIGIPFITVPGTQTKYPATFLYADESDPGPYAIPLNAPIEGGSQSTGDRHTIAVDIDNCILYELYSAYPQAASWQAGSGAIFNLLSDALRPAGWTSTDAAGLPILPDRSHAVRRDCGRRDSPCRQVYGARDTARVRLARAPLCIESHGSQVSPDGPARQTASGF
;
A
#
# COMPACT_ATOMS: atom_id res chain seq x y z
N MET A 1 -68.38 -0.78 21.20
CA MET A 1 -67.62 0.27 20.48
C MET A 1 -66.13 0.06 20.74
N HIS A 2 -65.43 -0.70 19.89
CA HIS A 2 -63.97 -0.86 19.96
C HIS A 2 -63.33 0.00 18.88
N ARG A 3 -62.42 0.89 19.28
CA ARG A 3 -61.81 1.90 18.42
C ARG A 3 -60.40 1.42 18.04
N ASN A 4 -60.24 0.94 16.81
CA ASN A 4 -58.93 0.59 16.25
C ASN A 4 -58.09 1.87 16.07
N ARG A 5 -56.91 1.91 16.70
CA ARG A 5 -55.87 2.91 16.42
C ARG A 5 -54.84 2.26 15.50
N SER A 6 -54.93 2.56 14.21
CA SER A 6 -53.88 2.29 13.23
C SER A 6 -52.76 3.30 13.44
N TRP A 7 -51.56 2.82 13.76
CA TRP A 7 -50.33 3.62 13.74
C TRP A 7 -49.67 3.46 12.37
N SER A 8 -49.80 4.46 11.52
CA SER A 8 -48.98 4.57 10.31
C SER A 8 -47.60 5.10 10.70
N GLY A 9 -46.63 4.20 10.88
CA GLY A 9 -45.23 4.56 11.06
C GLY A 9 -44.62 4.97 9.71
N VAL A 10 -44.21 6.24 9.60
CA VAL A 10 -43.40 6.72 8.48
C VAL A 10 -41.96 6.24 8.70
N LEU A 11 -41.48 5.31 7.88
CA LEU A 11 -40.06 4.95 7.84
C LEU A 11 -39.31 6.09 7.14
N ALA A 12 -38.59 6.92 7.90
CA ALA A 12 -37.63 7.85 7.33
C ALA A 12 -36.34 7.09 7.00
N LEU A 13 -36.06 6.88 5.71
CA LEU A 13 -34.75 6.43 5.25
C LEU A 13 -33.76 7.59 5.40
N ALA A 14 -32.94 7.54 6.44
CA ALA A 14 -31.78 8.41 6.55
C ALA A 14 -30.70 7.91 5.58
N PHE A 15 -30.46 8.65 4.51
CA PHE A 15 -29.30 8.45 3.65
C PHE A 15 -28.06 8.95 4.39
N LEU A 16 -27.21 8.01 4.83
CA LEU A 16 -25.85 8.33 5.27
C LEU A 16 -25.06 8.77 4.04
N THR A 17 -24.83 10.07 3.92
CA THR A 17 -23.84 10.61 2.98
C THR A 17 -22.46 10.27 3.54
N VAL A 18 -21.80 9.25 2.98
CA VAL A 18 -20.39 9.03 3.23
C VAL A 18 -19.65 10.18 2.55
N ALA A 19 -18.94 11.00 3.32
CA ALA A 19 -18.04 11.98 2.75
C ALA A 19 -16.89 11.22 2.08
N GLU A 20 -16.91 11.11 0.76
CA GLU A 20 -15.76 10.59 0.02
C GLU A 20 -14.58 11.53 0.22
N ALA A 21 -13.52 11.02 0.86
CA ALA A 21 -12.25 11.71 0.88
C ALA A 21 -11.73 11.77 -0.56
N GLN A 22 -11.32 12.96 -1.00
CA GLN A 22 -10.68 13.09 -2.30
C GLN A 22 -9.42 12.19 -2.33
N PRO A 23 -9.27 11.33 -3.35
CA PRO A 23 -8.14 10.41 -3.43
C PRO A 23 -6.82 11.20 -3.40
N PRO A 24 -5.74 10.63 -2.84
CA PRO A 24 -4.43 11.22 -2.94
C PRO A 24 -4.04 11.36 -4.41
N ALA A 25 -3.31 12.44 -4.73
CA ALA A 25 -2.86 12.70 -6.09
C ALA A 25 -1.38 13.08 -6.09
N ILE A 26 -0.68 12.65 -7.14
CA ILE A 26 0.72 12.99 -7.42
C ILE A 26 0.76 13.66 -8.79
N GLY A 27 1.09 14.96 -8.81
CA GLY A 27 0.90 15.77 -10.01
C GLY A 27 -0.58 15.82 -10.41
N LYS A 28 -0.90 15.41 -11.64
CA LYS A 28 -2.29 15.31 -12.14
C LYS A 28 -2.91 13.92 -12.00
N CYS A 29 -2.18 12.97 -11.43
CA CYS A 29 -2.60 11.57 -11.34
C CYS A 29 -3.23 11.28 -9.99
N THR A 30 -4.47 10.81 -10.00
CA THR A 30 -5.06 10.17 -8.81
C THR A 30 -4.30 8.87 -8.54
N VAL A 31 -3.96 8.62 -7.28
CA VAL A 31 -3.34 7.37 -6.85
C VAL A 31 -4.46 6.38 -6.60
N LEU A 32 -4.68 5.51 -7.58
CA LEU A 32 -5.82 4.59 -7.70
C LEU A 32 -7.16 5.33 -7.93
N PRO A 33 -8.19 4.65 -8.48
CA PRO A 33 -9.55 5.18 -8.57
C PRO A 33 -10.09 5.67 -7.23
N ALA A 34 -10.99 6.67 -7.26
CA ALA A 34 -11.49 7.32 -6.04
C ALA A 34 -12.23 6.37 -5.09
N ASP A 35 -12.91 5.37 -5.66
CA ASP A 35 -13.68 4.33 -4.98
C ASP A 35 -12.84 3.07 -4.67
N ASN A 36 -11.54 3.08 -5.00
CA ASN A 36 -10.64 2.00 -4.62
C ASN A 36 -10.55 1.86 -3.10
N ILE A 37 -10.45 0.61 -2.61
CA ILE A 37 -10.41 0.30 -1.18
C ILE A 37 -9.27 1.00 -0.43
N TRP A 38 -8.13 1.21 -1.09
CA TRP A 38 -7.00 1.96 -0.53
C TRP A 38 -7.41 3.39 -0.22
N ASN A 39 -8.29 3.99 -1.04
CA ASN A 39 -8.82 5.33 -0.86
C ASN A 39 -9.96 5.45 0.17
N THR A 40 -10.33 4.37 0.86
CA THR A 40 -11.38 4.38 1.88
C THR A 40 -10.87 4.82 3.25
N PRO A 41 -11.38 5.91 3.85
CA PRO A 41 -11.05 6.28 5.23
C PRO A 41 -11.49 5.20 6.23
N VAL A 42 -10.56 4.74 7.06
CA VAL A 42 -10.84 3.66 8.04
C VAL A 42 -11.06 4.15 9.46
N ASP A 43 -10.75 5.42 9.77
CA ASP A 43 -10.80 6.00 11.10
C ASP A 43 -12.24 6.15 11.66
N GLN A 44 -13.24 6.20 10.78
CA GLN A 44 -14.65 6.29 11.13
C GLN A 44 -15.40 4.94 11.07
N LEU A 45 -14.76 3.88 10.56
CA LEU A 45 -15.42 2.58 10.44
C LEU A 45 -15.64 1.90 11.80
N PRO A 46 -16.71 1.12 12.00
CA PRO A 46 -16.87 0.33 13.22
C PRO A 46 -15.67 -0.59 13.46
N VAL A 47 -15.31 -0.78 14.73
CA VAL A 47 -14.32 -1.80 15.11
C VAL A 47 -14.86 -3.18 14.74
N ALA A 48 -14.02 -4.02 14.12
CA ALA A 48 -14.40 -5.37 13.76
C ALA A 48 -14.73 -6.19 15.01
N ALA A 49 -15.80 -6.99 14.95
CA ALA A 49 -16.28 -7.76 16.10
C ALA A 49 -15.22 -8.71 16.70
N ASN A 50 -14.30 -9.19 15.87
CA ASN A 50 -13.19 -10.06 16.21
C ASN A 50 -11.84 -9.34 16.36
N SER A 51 -11.82 -8.00 16.42
CA SER A 51 -10.58 -7.22 16.54
C SER A 51 -9.67 -7.68 17.68
N ALA A 52 -10.23 -8.05 18.83
CA ALA A 52 -9.44 -8.52 19.97
C ALA A 52 -8.71 -9.83 19.66
N ALA A 53 -9.33 -10.75 18.92
CA ALA A 53 -8.69 -11.99 18.52
C ALA A 53 -7.52 -11.72 17.56
N TYR A 54 -7.69 -10.84 16.58
CA TYR A 54 -6.61 -10.46 15.65
C TYR A 54 -5.44 -9.76 16.34
N ILE A 55 -5.71 -8.89 17.32
CA ILE A 55 -4.63 -8.22 18.06
C ILE A 55 -3.86 -9.25 18.89
N ASN A 56 -4.56 -10.22 19.49
CA ASN A 56 -3.93 -11.26 20.29
C ASN A 56 -3.04 -12.22 19.47
N THR A 57 -3.26 -12.36 18.15
CA THR A 57 -2.35 -13.15 17.29
C THR A 57 -1.04 -12.43 16.97
N ILE A 58 -1.01 -11.10 17.04
CA ILE A 58 0.18 -10.29 16.73
C ILE A 58 0.93 -10.00 18.04
N SER A 59 0.27 -9.25 18.92
CA SER A 59 0.59 -8.99 20.33
C SER A 59 -0.26 -7.82 20.78
N SER A 60 -0.86 -7.91 21.97
CA SER A 60 -1.64 -6.81 22.56
C SER A 60 -0.78 -5.79 23.32
N THR A 61 0.52 -6.07 23.50
CA THR A 61 1.42 -5.27 24.35
C THR A 61 2.73 -4.88 23.69
N ALA A 62 3.08 -5.48 22.54
CA ALA A 62 4.29 -5.11 21.82
C ALA A 62 4.17 -3.69 21.25
N PRO A 63 5.23 -2.88 21.30
CA PRO A 63 5.26 -1.62 20.58
C PRO A 63 5.19 -1.89 19.07
N VAL A 64 4.40 -1.09 18.37
CA VAL A 64 4.39 -1.07 16.91
C VAL A 64 5.41 -0.06 16.40
N HIS A 65 6.17 -0.43 15.38
CA HIS A 65 7.03 0.50 14.65
C HIS A 65 6.26 1.00 13.43
N ALA A 66 5.90 2.28 13.46
CA ALA A 66 5.32 2.95 12.31
C ALA A 66 6.45 3.28 11.32
N ASP A 67 6.58 2.52 10.24
CA ASP A 67 7.56 2.78 9.19
C ASP A 67 7.09 3.86 8.20
N PHE A 68 6.53 4.95 8.76
CA PHE A 68 6.11 6.14 8.04
C PHE A 68 6.66 7.38 8.75
N GLY A 69 7.25 8.31 8.00
CA GLY A 69 7.84 9.52 8.56
C GLY A 69 8.73 10.26 7.57
N ALA A 70 9.24 11.41 8.00
CA ALA A 70 10.27 12.17 7.30
C ALA A 70 11.46 12.39 8.23
N GLY A 71 12.68 12.45 7.69
CA GLY A 71 13.91 12.64 8.47
C GLY A 71 14.83 11.43 8.41
N LEU A 72 15.64 11.24 9.46
CA LEU A 72 16.61 10.15 9.54
C LEU A 72 16.20 9.13 10.62
N TYR A 73 16.31 7.84 10.30
CA TYR A 73 16.30 6.73 11.24
C TYR A 73 17.61 5.96 11.08
N ASP A 74 18.27 5.68 12.20
CA ASP A 74 19.60 5.05 12.24
C ASP A 74 20.65 5.70 11.29
N GLY A 75 20.58 7.03 11.16
CA GLY A 75 21.49 7.81 10.30
C GLY A 75 21.15 7.83 8.81
N GLY A 76 20.13 7.09 8.35
CA GLY A 76 19.65 7.08 6.96
C GLY A 76 18.24 7.67 6.80
N PRO A 77 17.84 8.15 5.61
CA PRO A 77 16.47 8.59 5.35
C PRO A 77 15.44 7.51 5.67
N ILE A 78 14.36 7.88 6.35
CA ILE A 78 13.27 6.94 6.68
C ILE A 78 12.51 6.56 5.42
N GLY A 79 12.35 5.26 5.20
CA GLY A 79 11.45 4.69 4.21
C GLY A 79 11.97 4.66 2.76
N ILE A 80 11.07 4.25 1.87
CA ILE A 80 11.37 4.09 0.44
C ILE A 80 11.20 5.42 -0.29
N PRO A 81 12.26 5.96 -0.91
CA PRO A 81 12.16 7.20 -1.67
C PRO A 81 11.44 6.97 -3.00
N PHE A 82 10.67 7.97 -3.44
CA PHE A 82 10.13 8.01 -4.80
C PHE A 82 10.44 9.36 -5.46
N ILE A 83 10.44 9.36 -6.78
CA ILE A 83 10.53 10.58 -7.60
C ILE A 83 9.37 10.66 -8.58
N THR A 84 9.12 11.87 -9.08
CA THR A 84 8.23 12.08 -10.23
C THR A 84 9.05 12.29 -11.49
N VAL A 85 8.53 11.80 -12.62
CA VAL A 85 9.16 11.93 -13.93
C VAL A 85 8.11 12.36 -14.96
N PRO A 86 8.48 13.12 -16.01
CA PRO A 86 7.57 13.43 -17.10
C PRO A 86 7.32 12.18 -17.97
N GLY A 87 6.26 12.19 -18.78
CA GLY A 87 5.94 11.08 -19.69
C GLY A 87 6.96 10.86 -20.80
N THR A 88 7.88 11.81 -20.98
CA THR A 88 9.02 11.76 -21.91
C THR A 88 10.28 11.18 -21.28
N GLN A 89 10.23 10.75 -20.02
CA GLN A 89 11.36 10.13 -19.35
C GLN A 89 11.85 8.91 -20.12
N THR A 90 13.16 8.90 -20.41
CA THR A 90 13.83 7.74 -21.00
C THR A 90 13.56 6.50 -20.16
N LYS A 91 13.03 5.46 -20.81
CA LYS A 91 12.80 4.16 -20.19
C LYS A 91 14.02 3.28 -20.36
N TYR A 92 14.42 2.61 -19.29
CA TYR A 92 15.55 1.70 -19.28
C TYR A 92 15.07 0.24 -19.19
N PRO A 93 15.68 -0.70 -19.93
CA PRO A 93 15.39 -2.11 -19.75
C PRO A 93 15.85 -2.57 -18.36
N ALA A 94 15.20 -3.60 -17.84
CA ALA A 94 15.54 -4.23 -16.58
C ALA A 94 15.69 -5.75 -16.76
N THR A 95 16.57 -6.36 -15.97
CA THR A 95 16.71 -7.82 -15.86
C THR A 95 16.40 -8.24 -14.44
N PHE A 96 15.76 -9.40 -14.28
CA PHE A 96 15.16 -9.83 -13.02
C PHE A 96 15.67 -11.18 -12.57
N LEU A 97 15.82 -11.34 -11.24
CA LEU A 97 15.97 -12.64 -10.61
C LEU A 97 14.65 -13.42 -10.66
N TYR A 98 13.53 -12.75 -10.37
CA TYR A 98 12.17 -13.30 -10.39
C TYR A 98 11.42 -12.84 -11.65
N ALA A 99 11.94 -13.20 -12.82
CA ALA A 99 11.47 -12.69 -14.11
C ALA A 99 10.07 -13.19 -14.50
N ASP A 100 9.68 -14.38 -14.02
CA ASP A 100 8.38 -15.01 -14.25
C ASP A 100 7.21 -14.32 -13.52
N GLU A 101 7.52 -13.51 -12.51
CA GLU A 101 6.54 -12.74 -11.74
C GLU A 101 6.76 -11.21 -11.87
N SER A 102 7.64 -10.78 -12.77
CA SER A 102 7.97 -9.37 -13.00
C SER A 102 7.43 -8.86 -14.33
N ASP A 103 7.09 -7.58 -14.38
CA ASP A 103 6.80 -6.95 -15.67
C ASP A 103 8.10 -6.75 -16.46
N PRO A 104 8.17 -7.15 -17.74
CA PRO A 104 9.42 -7.12 -18.49
C PRO A 104 9.96 -5.69 -18.76
N GLY A 105 9.13 -4.66 -18.57
CA GLY A 105 9.51 -3.26 -18.80
C GLY A 105 9.35 -2.81 -20.26
N PRO A 106 10.03 -1.71 -20.66
CA PRO A 106 11.06 -0.97 -19.91
C PRO A 106 10.47 -0.02 -18.84
N TYR A 107 11.33 0.44 -17.93
CA TYR A 107 10.95 1.22 -16.74
C TYR A 107 11.36 2.68 -16.87
N ALA A 108 10.44 3.62 -16.57
CA ALA A 108 10.72 5.06 -16.55
C ALA A 108 11.42 5.50 -15.25
N ILE A 109 12.43 4.74 -14.81
CA ILE A 109 13.22 5.01 -13.61
C ILE A 109 14.61 5.48 -14.06
N PRO A 110 14.94 6.78 -13.93
CA PRO A 110 16.27 7.32 -14.22
C PRO A 110 17.36 6.56 -13.47
N LEU A 111 18.52 6.32 -14.09
CA LEU A 111 19.62 5.56 -13.48
C LEU A 111 20.23 6.24 -12.24
N ASN A 112 19.92 7.51 -12.00
CA ASN A 112 20.29 8.27 -10.80
C ASN A 112 19.15 8.40 -9.79
N ALA A 113 18.05 7.64 -9.96
CA ALA A 113 16.95 7.61 -9.01
C ALA A 113 17.46 7.20 -7.61
N PRO A 114 16.89 7.76 -6.53
CA PRO A 114 17.24 7.36 -5.18
C PRO A 114 16.88 5.89 -4.96
N ILE A 115 17.69 5.24 -4.13
CA ILE A 115 17.55 3.85 -3.72
C ILE A 115 17.36 3.86 -2.21
N GLU A 116 16.42 3.07 -1.71
CA GLU A 116 16.24 2.84 -0.27
C GLU A 116 17.57 2.44 0.41
N GLY A 117 17.86 3.04 1.56
CA GLY A 117 19.14 2.86 2.26
C GLY A 117 20.36 3.44 1.52
N GLY A 118 20.18 4.03 0.34
CA GLY A 118 21.24 4.59 -0.50
C GLY A 118 21.96 3.57 -1.38
N SER A 119 22.87 4.07 -2.23
CA SER A 119 23.55 3.24 -3.23
C SER A 119 24.41 2.12 -2.63
N GLN A 120 24.87 2.28 -1.40
CA GLN A 120 25.69 1.31 -0.65
C GLN A 120 24.85 0.40 0.28
N SER A 121 23.51 0.50 0.26
CA SER A 121 22.64 -0.33 1.09
C SER A 121 22.90 -1.81 0.86
N THR A 122 23.07 -2.57 1.95
CA THR A 122 23.11 -4.03 1.98
C THR A 122 21.76 -4.65 2.35
N GLY A 123 20.76 -3.82 2.69
CA GLY A 123 19.39 -4.25 2.97
C GLY A 123 18.51 -4.15 1.73
N ASP A 124 17.25 -3.79 1.93
CA ASP A 124 16.33 -3.55 0.82
C ASP A 124 16.76 -2.34 -0.01
N ARG A 125 16.49 -2.44 -1.32
CA ARG A 125 16.95 -1.50 -2.35
C ARG A 125 15.82 -1.20 -3.31
N HIS A 126 14.78 -0.60 -2.80
CA HIS A 126 13.65 -0.16 -3.62
C HIS A 126 13.99 1.13 -4.36
N THR A 127 13.49 1.26 -5.58
CA THR A 127 13.47 2.53 -6.30
C THR A 127 12.13 2.69 -7.01
N ILE A 128 11.55 3.88 -6.88
CA ILE A 128 10.18 4.17 -7.31
C ILE A 128 10.16 5.45 -8.16
N ALA A 129 9.50 5.37 -9.31
CA ALA A 129 9.21 6.54 -10.13
C ALA A 129 7.73 6.59 -10.52
N VAL A 130 7.14 7.79 -10.45
CA VAL A 130 5.79 8.07 -10.93
C VAL A 130 5.88 8.91 -12.19
N ASP A 131 5.44 8.35 -13.32
CA ASP A 131 5.18 9.10 -14.54
C ASP A 131 3.89 9.89 -14.35
N ILE A 132 4.04 11.19 -14.08
CA ILE A 132 2.91 12.07 -13.77
C ILE A 132 2.14 12.48 -15.01
N ASP A 133 2.61 12.15 -16.22
CA ASP A 133 1.89 12.46 -17.45
C ASP A 133 0.96 11.34 -17.89
N ASN A 134 1.42 10.10 -17.74
CA ASN A 134 0.69 8.90 -18.11
C ASN A 134 0.08 8.16 -16.92
N CYS A 135 0.33 8.64 -15.70
CA CYS A 135 -0.16 8.04 -14.45
C CYS A 135 0.27 6.59 -14.26
N ILE A 136 1.54 6.32 -14.56
CA ILE A 136 2.16 5.01 -14.41
C ILE A 136 3.15 5.03 -13.25
N LEU A 137 3.01 4.07 -12.36
CA LEU A 137 3.92 3.80 -11.26
C LEU A 137 4.87 2.68 -11.68
N TYR A 138 6.18 2.94 -11.54
CA TYR A 138 7.25 1.99 -11.80
C TYR A 138 7.98 1.71 -10.50
N GLU A 139 8.11 0.43 -10.15
CA GLU A 139 8.78 -0.01 -8.92
C GLU A 139 9.79 -1.12 -9.25
N LEU A 140 10.97 -1.05 -8.65
CA LEU A 140 11.98 -2.11 -8.69
C LEU A 140 12.41 -2.47 -7.27
N TYR A 141 12.61 -3.77 -7.02
CA TYR A 141 13.19 -4.32 -5.80
C TYR A 141 14.61 -4.83 -6.06
N SER A 142 15.47 -4.78 -5.04
CA SER A 142 16.89 -5.18 -5.13
C SER A 142 17.58 -4.50 -6.33
N ALA A 143 17.39 -3.19 -6.47
CA ALA A 143 17.73 -2.46 -7.68
C ALA A 143 19.21 -2.01 -7.71
N TYR A 144 19.87 -2.30 -8.83
CA TYR A 144 21.26 -1.94 -9.13
C TYR A 144 21.35 -1.27 -10.51
N PRO A 145 21.63 0.04 -10.57
CA PRO A 145 21.75 0.73 -11.84
C PRO A 145 23.00 0.26 -12.57
N GLN A 146 22.87 0.02 -13.87
CA GLN A 146 23.96 -0.26 -14.80
C GLN A 146 24.21 0.96 -15.69
N ALA A 147 25.11 0.86 -16.66
CA ALA A 147 25.41 1.98 -17.57
C ALA A 147 24.19 2.45 -18.41
N ALA A 148 23.29 1.53 -18.78
CA ALA A 148 22.13 1.81 -19.62
C ALA A 148 20.93 0.88 -19.31
N SER A 149 20.88 0.29 -18.13
CA SER A 149 19.84 -0.66 -17.72
C SER A 149 19.75 -0.78 -16.21
N TRP A 150 18.75 -1.50 -15.73
CA TRP A 150 18.65 -1.95 -14.34
C TRP A 150 18.91 -3.46 -14.24
N GLN A 151 19.58 -3.86 -13.17
CA GLN A 151 19.52 -5.22 -12.65
C GLN A 151 18.70 -5.19 -11.36
N ALA A 152 17.71 -6.06 -11.23
CA ALA A 152 16.76 -6.03 -10.13
C ALA A 152 16.39 -7.46 -9.68
N GLY A 153 15.86 -7.57 -8.48
CA GLY A 153 15.23 -8.81 -8.01
C GLY A 153 13.89 -9.01 -8.74
N SER A 154 13.00 -8.04 -8.61
CA SER A 154 11.70 -8.00 -9.28
C SER A 154 11.36 -6.58 -9.74
N GLY A 155 10.36 -6.48 -10.61
CA GLY A 155 9.84 -5.21 -11.09
C GLY A 155 8.34 -5.26 -11.37
N ALA A 156 7.66 -4.17 -11.03
CA ALA A 156 6.23 -4.03 -11.21
C ALA A 156 5.87 -2.66 -11.79
N ILE A 157 4.89 -2.65 -12.68
CA ILE A 157 4.35 -1.49 -13.37
C ILE A 157 2.85 -1.44 -13.13
N PHE A 158 2.38 -0.35 -12.56
CA PHE A 158 0.98 -0.16 -12.23
C PHE A 158 0.41 1.06 -12.95
N ASN A 159 -0.80 0.92 -13.49
CA ASN A 159 -1.59 2.07 -13.92
C ASN A 159 -2.34 2.62 -12.70
N LEU A 160 -1.99 3.83 -12.25
CA LEU A 160 -2.60 4.48 -11.10
C LEU A 160 -4.06 4.86 -11.32
N LEU A 161 -4.59 4.72 -12.53
CA LEU A 161 -6.00 4.99 -12.84
C LEU A 161 -6.84 3.70 -12.92
N SER A 162 -6.32 2.57 -12.44
CA SER A 162 -6.96 1.25 -12.59
C SER A 162 -6.98 0.47 -11.29
N ASP A 163 -8.01 -0.36 -11.11
CA ASP A 163 -8.11 -1.38 -10.05
C ASP A 163 -7.55 -2.75 -10.49
N ALA A 164 -7.00 -2.84 -11.70
CA ALA A 164 -6.46 -4.08 -12.24
C ALA A 164 -5.35 -4.62 -11.33
N LEU A 165 -5.58 -5.81 -10.79
CA LEU A 165 -4.58 -6.56 -10.03
C LEU A 165 -3.57 -7.21 -10.98
N ARG A 166 -2.38 -7.50 -10.44
CA ARG A 166 -1.42 -8.41 -11.10
C ARG A 166 -2.05 -9.81 -11.25
N PRO A 167 -1.52 -10.65 -12.15
CA PRO A 167 -1.96 -12.04 -12.25
C PRO A 167 -1.89 -12.75 -10.89
N ALA A 168 -2.87 -13.62 -10.62
CA ALA A 168 -2.92 -14.34 -9.36
C ALA A 168 -1.64 -15.18 -9.17
N GLY A 169 -1.07 -15.11 -7.96
CA GLY A 169 0.18 -15.77 -7.61
C GLY A 169 1.45 -14.99 -7.95
N TRP A 170 1.36 -13.87 -8.69
CA TRP A 170 2.53 -13.03 -8.94
C TRP A 170 2.85 -12.15 -7.74
N THR A 171 4.12 -12.12 -7.37
CA THR A 171 4.65 -11.13 -6.43
C THR A 171 4.72 -9.73 -7.05
N SER A 172 5.07 -8.75 -6.21
CA SER A 172 5.51 -7.41 -6.61
C SER A 172 6.83 -7.09 -5.91
N THR A 173 7.23 -5.83 -5.95
CA THR A 173 8.31 -5.29 -5.13
C THR A 173 8.03 -5.39 -3.62
N ASP A 174 6.77 -5.51 -3.19
CA ASP A 174 6.35 -5.76 -1.79
C ASP A 174 6.12 -7.26 -1.47
N ALA A 175 6.47 -8.15 -2.41
CA ALA A 175 6.17 -9.59 -2.41
C ALA A 175 4.65 -9.94 -2.46
N ALA A 176 3.74 -9.12 -1.94
CA ALA A 176 2.30 -9.40 -1.91
C ALA A 176 1.56 -9.15 -3.23
N GLY A 177 2.26 -8.71 -4.30
CA GLY A 177 1.63 -8.39 -5.59
C GLY A 177 1.01 -6.99 -5.65
N LEU A 178 1.11 -6.22 -4.56
CA LEU A 178 0.55 -4.88 -4.42
C LEU A 178 1.58 -3.79 -4.75
N PRO A 179 1.13 -2.59 -5.17
CA PRO A 179 2.02 -1.44 -5.33
C PRO A 179 2.45 -0.89 -3.97
N ILE A 180 3.75 -0.61 -3.80
CA ILE A 180 4.31 -0.06 -2.54
C ILE A 180 3.80 1.35 -2.29
N LEU A 181 3.79 2.21 -3.32
CA LEU A 181 3.51 3.63 -3.13
C LEU A 181 2.09 3.92 -2.58
N PRO A 182 1.00 3.30 -3.09
CA PRO A 182 -0.34 3.53 -2.57
C PRO A 182 -0.53 3.00 -1.15
N ASP A 183 0.01 1.83 -0.80
CA ASP A 183 -0.08 1.27 0.57
C ASP A 183 0.46 2.25 1.62
N ARG A 184 1.57 2.93 1.29
CA ARG A 184 2.27 3.84 2.20
C ARG A 184 1.63 5.24 2.32
N SER A 185 0.85 5.67 1.32
CA SER A 185 0.36 7.05 1.22
C SER A 185 -0.78 7.39 2.19
N HIS A 186 -1.44 6.39 2.77
CA HIS A 186 -2.66 6.58 3.57
C HIS A 186 -2.42 6.98 5.03
N ALA A 187 -1.21 6.78 5.57
CA ALA A 187 -0.87 7.21 6.92
C ALA A 187 -0.76 8.75 7.08
N VAL A 188 -0.73 9.51 5.97
CA VAL A 188 -0.43 10.96 5.98
C VAL A 188 -1.67 11.85 6.24
N ARG A 189 -2.90 11.32 6.23
CA ARG A 189 -4.09 12.13 6.51
C ARG A 189 -4.48 12.15 8.00
N ARG A 190 -3.68 12.86 8.80
CA ARG A 190 -4.18 13.55 10.01
C ARG A 190 -3.70 15.00 10.00
N ASP A 191 -4.56 15.86 9.42
CA ASP A 191 -4.68 17.31 9.59
C ASP A 191 -3.38 18.14 9.71
N CYS A 192 -2.74 18.44 8.57
CA CYS A 192 -1.85 19.61 8.45
C CYS A 192 -2.69 20.86 8.16
N GLY A 193 -3.29 21.43 9.21
CA GLY A 193 -3.92 22.74 9.17
C GLY A 193 -2.92 23.84 8.84
N ARG A 194 -3.32 24.72 7.91
CA ARG A 194 -2.65 25.96 7.42
C ARG A 194 -1.55 26.57 8.31
N ARG A 195 -0.42 26.85 7.64
CA ARG A 195 0.65 27.83 7.91
C ARG A 195 1.13 27.98 9.37
N ASP A 196 2.40 27.64 9.55
CA ASP A 196 3.30 28.07 10.63
C ASP A 196 3.05 27.44 12.01
N SER A 197 3.36 26.14 12.15
CA SER A 197 3.86 25.53 13.40
C SER A 197 4.49 24.15 13.12
N PRO A 198 5.56 23.74 13.83
CA PRO A 198 6.18 22.43 13.65
C PRO A 198 5.20 21.31 14.01
N CYS A 199 5.12 20.26 13.18
CA CYS A 199 4.32 19.07 13.42
C CYS A 199 4.72 18.44 14.77
N ARG A 200 3.93 18.69 15.81
CA ARG A 200 4.07 18.01 17.11
C ARG A 200 3.17 16.79 17.10
N GLN A 201 3.74 15.63 16.78
CA GLN A 201 3.08 14.35 16.98
C GLN A 201 2.98 14.08 18.49
N VAL A 202 1.79 14.25 19.07
CA VAL A 202 1.50 13.75 20.41
C VAL A 202 1.03 12.31 20.26
N TYR A 203 1.95 11.36 20.35
CA TYR A 203 1.57 9.97 20.66
C TYR A 203 1.30 9.90 22.16
N GLY A 204 0.02 9.95 22.54
CA GLY A 204 -0.40 9.57 23.88
C GLY A 204 -0.18 8.07 24.05
N ALA A 205 0.68 7.68 25.00
CA ALA A 205 1.15 6.33 25.26
C ALA A 205 0.08 5.31 25.73
N ARG A 206 -1.17 5.35 25.23
CA ARG A 206 -2.28 4.50 25.72
C ARG A 206 -3.34 4.08 24.70
N ASP A 207 -3.18 4.30 23.40
CA ASP A 207 -4.19 3.86 22.43
C ASP A 207 -4.06 2.36 22.12
N THR A 208 -5.00 1.58 22.66
CA THR A 208 -5.23 0.17 22.32
C THR A 208 -5.33 -0.01 20.81
N ALA A 209 -4.61 -0.98 20.24
CA ALA A 209 -4.79 -1.40 18.86
C ALA A 209 -6.27 -1.71 18.58
N ARG A 210 -6.77 -1.32 17.41
CA ARG A 210 -8.15 -1.61 16.95
C ARG A 210 -8.10 -1.95 15.48
N VAL A 211 -8.65 -3.10 15.10
CA VAL A 211 -8.83 -3.49 13.71
C VAL A 211 -10.18 -2.98 13.24
N ARG A 212 -10.17 -2.18 12.19
CA ARG A 212 -11.36 -1.68 11.49
C ARG A 212 -11.29 -2.21 10.06
N LEU A 213 -12.35 -2.87 9.60
CA LEU A 213 -12.39 -3.47 8.27
C LEU A 213 -13.28 -2.62 7.38
N ALA A 214 -12.72 -2.10 6.30
CA ALA A 214 -13.52 -1.61 5.19
C ALA A 214 -14.22 -2.82 4.55
N ARG A 215 -15.55 -2.76 4.40
CA ARG A 215 -16.31 -3.86 3.80
C ARG A 215 -16.09 -3.85 2.28
N ALA A 216 -15.53 -4.94 1.77
CA ALA A 216 -15.54 -5.34 0.36
C ALA A 216 -15.95 -6.83 0.29
N PRO A 217 -16.41 -7.37 -0.85
CA PRO A 217 -16.65 -8.81 -0.97
C PRO A 217 -15.33 -9.54 -0.72
N LEU A 218 -15.34 -10.45 0.25
CA LEU A 218 -14.19 -11.27 0.66
C LEU A 218 -13.64 -12.06 -0.54
N CYS A 219 -12.38 -11.84 -0.89
CA CYS A 219 -11.51 -12.91 -1.37
C CYS A 219 -10.56 -13.25 -0.21
N ILE A 220 -10.92 -14.26 0.60
CA ILE A 220 -10.03 -14.84 1.60
C ILE A 220 -9.49 -16.14 1.00
N GLU A 221 -8.20 -16.17 0.66
CA GLU A 221 -7.45 -17.43 0.56
C GLU A 221 -6.86 -17.73 1.94
N SER A 222 -7.22 -18.88 2.51
CA SER A 222 -6.66 -19.36 3.77
C SER A 222 -5.46 -20.26 3.50
N HIS A 223 -4.26 -19.86 3.94
CA HIS A 223 -3.12 -20.77 4.04
C HIS A 223 -2.77 -20.97 5.51
N GLY A 224 -3.04 -22.18 6.01
CA GLY A 224 -2.59 -22.62 7.33
C GLY A 224 -1.10 -22.94 7.29
N SER A 225 -0.31 -22.24 8.11
CA SER A 225 1.12 -22.50 8.26
C SER A 225 1.35 -23.81 9.01
N GLN A 226 2.04 -24.77 8.38
CA GLN A 226 2.78 -25.82 9.08
C GLN A 226 4.26 -25.49 8.95
N VAL A 227 4.90 -25.22 10.09
CA VAL A 227 6.33 -24.96 10.19
C VAL A 227 7.07 -26.29 10.21
N SER A 228 8.08 -26.46 9.36
CA SER A 228 9.20 -27.36 9.63
C SER A 228 10.50 -26.76 9.11
N PRO A 229 11.61 -26.85 9.85
CA PRO A 229 12.90 -26.28 9.46
C PRO A 229 13.61 -27.24 8.49
N ASP A 230 14.33 -26.66 7.53
CA ASP A 230 15.23 -27.31 6.55
C ASP A 230 14.59 -27.92 5.27
N GLY A 231 14.74 -27.20 4.16
CA GLY A 231 14.58 -27.69 2.78
C GLY A 231 13.66 -26.84 1.87
N PRO A 232 13.90 -26.76 0.54
CA PRO A 232 13.22 -25.80 -0.33
C PRO A 232 11.74 -26.15 -0.47
N ALA A 233 10.87 -25.20 -0.15
CA ALA A 233 9.42 -25.37 -0.17
C ALA A 233 8.92 -25.53 -1.62
N ARG A 234 8.68 -26.77 -2.03
CA ARG A 234 7.93 -27.12 -3.23
C ARG A 234 6.45 -27.19 -2.86
N GLN A 235 5.63 -26.23 -3.31
CA GLN A 235 4.17 -26.35 -3.16
C GLN A 235 3.61 -27.15 -4.34
N THR A 236 3.15 -28.37 -4.06
CA THR A 236 2.40 -29.19 -5.01
C THR A 236 0.92 -28.83 -4.93
N ALA A 237 0.37 -28.21 -5.97
CA ALA A 237 -1.07 -28.02 -6.12
C ALA A 237 -1.77 -29.38 -6.32
N SER A 238 -2.71 -29.72 -5.45
CA SER A 238 -3.66 -30.83 -5.66
C SER A 238 -5.05 -30.21 -5.77
N GLY A 239 -5.69 -30.36 -6.93
CA GLY A 239 -6.99 -29.77 -7.22
C GLY A 239 -8.16 -30.53 -6.58
N PHE A 240 -9.28 -29.82 -6.41
CA PHE A 240 -10.62 -30.11 -6.93
C PHE A 240 -11.50 -28.86 -6.79
#